data_AF-A0A653VK87-F1
#
_entry.id   AF-A0A653VK87-F1
#
_cell.length_a   1.000
_cell.length_b   1.000
_cell.length_c   1.000
_cell.angle_alpha   90.00
_cell.angle_beta   90.00
_cell.angle_gamma   90.00
#
_symmetry.space_group_name_H-M   'P 1'
#
loop_
_entity.id
_entity.type
_entity.pdbx_description
1 polymer ?
#
loop_
_entity_poly.entity_id
_entity_poly.type
_entity_poly.pdbx_seq_one_letter_code
_entity_poly.pdbx_strand_id
1 'polypeptide(L)'
;MSVGRRGVDVLGDDRGSSPVEFVLVGALLTALTLAVLQFALAVYVRNVVHDAAVEGAHVAALADTDPGEGVQRTALVIGRAIGAEYARDVSVRETAALGVPTMEVTVRTTLPLIGLLGVPSGLEVTGRAPVESFTEAG
;
A
#
# COMPACT_ATOMS: atom_id res chain seq x y z
N MET A 1 25.07 -0.72 78.28
CA MET A 1 23.71 -0.15 78.04
C MET A 1 23.75 0.56 76.69
N SER A 2 22.90 0.09 75.75
CA SER A 2 22.53 0.67 74.43
C SER A 2 23.65 0.98 73.43
N VAL A 3 24.19 0.00 72.69
CA VAL A 3 23.78 -0.41 71.31
C VAL A 3 23.40 0.76 70.39
N GLY A 4 24.38 1.22 69.61
CA GLY A 4 24.13 1.84 68.32
C GLY A 4 23.91 0.78 67.24
N ARG A 5 22.93 0.99 66.36
CA ARG A 5 22.88 0.28 65.08
C ARG A 5 22.09 1.07 64.03
N ARG A 6 22.89 1.73 63.19
CA ARG A 6 22.75 2.05 61.76
C ARG A 6 21.36 1.87 61.16
N GLY A 7 20.86 2.97 60.59
CA GLY A 7 19.86 2.94 59.54
C GLY A 7 20.26 1.96 58.46
N VAL A 8 19.34 1.09 58.12
CA VAL A 8 19.37 0.36 56.86
C VAL A 8 18.50 1.21 55.94
N ASP A 9 19.16 2.02 55.12
CA ASP A 9 18.54 2.65 53.96
C ASP A 9 17.94 1.54 53.12
N VAL A 10 16.61 1.48 53.06
CA VAL A 10 15.88 0.67 52.10
C VAL A 10 15.86 1.45 50.78
N LEU A 11 17.05 1.68 50.22
CA LEU A 11 17.20 2.10 48.82
C LEU A 11 17.32 0.83 47.98
N GLY A 12 16.19 0.11 47.90
CA GLY A 12 16.04 -1.03 47.00
C GLY A 12 16.00 -0.55 45.54
N ASP A 13 17.09 -0.77 44.83
CA ASP A 13 17.18 -1.16 43.42
C ASP A 13 16.40 -0.40 42.32
N ASP A 14 16.05 0.88 42.48
CA ASP A 14 15.51 1.70 41.37
C ASP A 14 16.52 1.95 40.22
N ARG A 15 17.81 1.64 40.43
CA ARG A 15 18.87 1.85 39.41
C ARG A 15 18.87 0.81 38.29
N GLY A 16 18.21 -0.33 38.48
CA GLY A 16 18.01 -1.35 37.43
C GLY A 16 16.91 -0.99 36.43
N SER A 17 16.03 -0.05 36.78
CA SER A 17 14.89 0.37 35.94
C SER A 17 15.27 1.34 34.83
N SER A 18 16.13 2.34 35.10
CA SER A 18 16.41 3.40 34.12
C SER A 18 16.96 2.92 32.76
N PRO A 19 17.88 1.93 32.68
CA PRO A 19 18.31 1.41 31.38
C PRO A 19 17.18 0.64 30.67
N VAL A 20 16.35 -0.09 31.40
CA VAL A 20 15.25 -0.88 30.85
C VAL A 20 14.13 0.03 30.35
N GLU A 21 13.75 1.03 31.13
CA GLU A 21 12.78 2.06 30.73
C GLU A 21 13.22 2.76 29.45
N PHE A 22 14.49 3.18 29.38
CA PHE A 22 15.03 3.81 28.19
C PHE A 22 14.97 2.90 26.96
N VAL A 23 15.34 1.62 27.11
CA VAL A 23 15.26 0.63 26.02
C VAL A 23 13.81 0.37 25.61
N LEU A 24 12.88 0.24 26.56
CA LEU A 24 11.46 0.01 26.27
C LEU A 24 10.82 1.21 25.57
N VAL A 25 11.11 2.43 26.01
CA VAL A 25 10.65 3.66 25.34
C VAL A 25 11.26 3.75 23.94
N GLY A 26 12.57 3.53 23.80
CA GLY A 26 13.24 3.52 22.50
C GLY A 26 12.69 2.45 21.54
N ALA A 27 12.47 1.23 22.03
CA ALA A 27 11.90 0.13 21.26
C ALA A 27 10.44 0.42 20.86
N LEU A 28 9.62 0.96 21.77
CA LEU A 28 8.24 1.34 21.50
C LEU A 28 8.16 2.44 20.45
N LEU A 29 8.94 3.51 20.58
CA LEU A 29 8.97 4.60 19.61
C LEU A 29 9.49 4.12 18.24
N THR A 30 10.48 3.24 18.23
CA THR A 30 10.98 2.62 16.99
C THR A 30 9.90 1.78 16.33
N ALA A 31 9.22 0.90 17.09
CA ALA A 31 8.15 0.05 16.58
C ALA A 31 6.98 0.89 16.05
N LEU A 32 6.60 1.96 16.76
CA LEU A 32 5.57 2.90 16.32
C LEU A 32 5.98 3.61 15.02
N THR A 33 7.22 4.06 14.94
CA THR A 33 7.75 4.71 13.73
C THR A 33 7.70 3.76 12.54
N LEU A 34 8.14 2.51 12.72
CA LEU A 34 8.07 1.47 11.68
C LEU A 34 6.62 1.15 11.30
N ALA A 35 5.69 1.10 12.25
CA ALA A 35 4.28 0.87 11.98
C ALA A 35 3.67 1.98 11.11
N VAL A 36 4.00 3.25 11.39
CA VAL A 36 3.57 4.40 10.58
C VAL A 36 4.19 4.35 9.18
N LEU A 37 5.49 4.08 9.08
CA LEU A 37 6.18 3.94 7.79
C LEU A 37 5.60 2.79 6.97
N GLN A 38 5.33 1.64 7.60
CA GLN A 38 4.73 0.49 6.95
C GLN A 38 3.29 0.78 6.48
N PHE A 39 2.50 1.47 7.30
CA PHE A 39 1.17 1.90 6.91
C PHE A 39 1.21 2.86 5.71
N ALA A 40 2.11 3.84 5.75
CA ALA A 40 2.32 4.77 4.64
C ALA A 40 2.74 4.04 3.36
N LEU A 41 3.63 3.05 3.46
CA LEU A 41 4.03 2.20 2.34
C LEU A 41 2.84 1.42 1.76
N ALA A 42 1.99 0.83 2.61
CA ALA A 42 0.81 0.10 2.15
C ALA A 42 -0.18 1.00 1.40
N VAL A 43 -0.41 2.20 1.93
CA VAL A 43 -1.23 3.22 1.26
C VAL A 43 -0.59 3.66 -0.07
N TYR A 44 0.71 3.90 -0.08
CA TYR A 44 1.45 4.26 -1.29
C TYR A 44 1.30 3.20 -2.39
N VAL A 45 1.52 1.92 -2.08
CA VAL A 45 1.36 0.82 -3.05
C VAL A 45 -0.06 0.79 -3.60
N ARG A 46 -1.09 0.85 -2.75
CA ARG A 46 -2.48 0.86 -3.20
C ARG A 46 -2.77 2.03 -4.13
N ASN A 47 -2.28 3.22 -3.80
CA ASN A 47 -2.52 4.42 -4.61
C ASN A 47 -1.83 4.30 -5.97
N VAL A 48 -0.55 3.92 -6.01
CA VAL A 48 0.19 3.71 -7.27
C VAL A 48 -0.51 2.69 -8.17
N VAL A 49 -0.94 1.55 -7.63
CA VAL A 49 -1.60 0.49 -8.41
C VAL A 49 -2.97 0.97 -8.90
N HIS A 50 -3.73 1.69 -8.07
CA HIS A 50 -5.02 2.26 -8.47
C HIS A 50 -4.85 3.31 -9.57
N ASP A 51 -3.89 4.23 -9.42
CA ASP A 51 -3.62 5.28 -10.40
C ASP A 51 -3.19 4.67 -11.74
N ALA A 52 -2.35 3.63 -11.71
CA ALA A 52 -1.97 2.87 -12.90
C ALA A 52 -3.14 2.13 -13.56
N ALA A 53 -4.11 1.65 -12.78
CA ALA A 53 -5.33 1.03 -13.30
C ALA A 53 -6.23 2.08 -13.96
N VAL A 54 -6.37 3.27 -13.38
CA VAL A 54 -7.13 4.39 -13.98
C VAL A 54 -6.49 4.83 -15.29
N GLU A 55 -5.17 4.94 -15.32
CA GLU A 55 -4.42 5.30 -16.52
C GLU A 55 -4.57 4.23 -17.62
N GLY A 56 -4.43 2.95 -17.26
CA GLY A 56 -4.64 1.85 -18.22
C GLY A 56 -6.07 1.78 -18.74
N ALA A 57 -7.07 2.09 -17.90
CA ALA A 57 -8.46 2.16 -18.33
C ALA A 57 -8.67 3.29 -19.35
N HIS A 58 -8.04 4.45 -19.16
CA HIS A 58 -8.07 5.53 -20.15
C HIS A 58 -7.41 5.11 -21.46
N VAL A 59 -6.26 4.44 -21.40
CA VAL A 59 -5.61 3.92 -22.61
C VAL A 59 -6.50 2.92 -23.33
N ALA A 60 -7.11 1.96 -22.61
CA ALA A 60 -8.01 0.98 -23.22
C ALA A 60 -9.32 1.59 -23.78
N ALA A 61 -9.72 2.76 -23.29
CA ALA A 61 -10.96 3.43 -23.68
C ALA A 61 -10.83 4.24 -24.99
N LEU A 62 -9.62 4.36 -25.54
CA LEU A 62 -9.38 5.02 -26.82
C LEU A 62 -9.94 4.15 -27.97
N ALA A 63 -10.51 4.81 -28.98
CA ALA A 63 -11.23 4.13 -30.07
C ALA A 63 -10.34 3.21 -30.93
N ASP A 64 -9.04 3.48 -31.01
CA ASP A 64 -8.08 2.77 -31.87
C ASP A 64 -7.11 1.85 -31.11
N THR A 65 -7.35 1.60 -29.83
CA THR A 65 -6.45 0.76 -29.00
C THR A 65 -7.02 -0.63 -28.77
N ASP A 66 -6.17 -1.66 -28.92
CA ASP A 66 -6.48 -2.99 -28.41
C ASP A 66 -6.55 -2.94 -26.87
N PRO A 67 -7.54 -3.59 -26.23
CA PRO A 67 -7.63 -3.61 -24.76
C PRO A 67 -6.34 -4.06 -24.06
N GLY A 68 -5.54 -4.91 -24.72
CA GLY A 68 -4.23 -5.36 -24.24
C GLY A 68 -3.20 -4.25 -24.09
N GLU A 69 -3.36 -3.09 -24.74
CA GLU A 69 -2.50 -1.92 -24.53
C GLU A 69 -2.73 -1.29 -23.15
N GLY A 70 -3.98 -1.26 -22.67
CA GLY A 70 -4.29 -0.81 -21.31
C GLY A 70 -3.62 -1.70 -20.24
N VAL A 71 -3.64 -3.02 -20.45
CA VAL A 71 -2.95 -4.00 -19.60
C VAL A 71 -1.44 -3.72 -19.57
N GLN A 72 -0.82 -3.57 -20.75
CA GLN A 72 0.60 -3.28 -20.86
C GLN A 72 0.97 -1.96 -20.21
N ARG A 73 0.13 -0.92 -20.38
CA ARG A 73 0.35 0.39 -19.75
C ARG A 73 0.31 0.29 -18.24
N THR A 74 -0.74 -0.31 -17.66
CA THR A 74 -0.86 -0.50 -16.22
C THR A 74 0.33 -1.29 -15.66
N ALA A 75 0.71 -2.40 -16.31
CA ALA A 75 1.83 -3.21 -15.88
C ALA A 75 3.18 -2.45 -15.92
N LEU A 76 3.39 -1.62 -16.94
CA LEU A 76 4.58 -0.78 -17.07
C LEU A 76 4.68 0.27 -15.96
N VAL A 77 3.58 0.95 -15.65
CA VAL A 77 3.55 2.00 -14.61
C VAL A 77 3.82 1.38 -13.23
N ILE A 78 3.13 0.30 -12.88
CA ILE A 78 3.34 -0.43 -11.63
C ILE A 78 4.78 -0.96 -11.56
N GLY A 79 5.25 -1.59 -12.64
CA GLY A 79 6.59 -2.17 -12.71
C GLY A 79 7.72 -1.16 -12.48
N ARG A 80 7.55 0.08 -12.93
CA ARG A 80 8.52 1.17 -12.72
C ARG A 80 8.46 1.77 -11.33
N ALA A 81 7.28 1.87 -10.74
CA ALA A 81 7.08 2.55 -9.46
C ALA A 81 7.42 1.65 -8.26
N ILE A 82 7.00 0.38 -8.29
CA ILE A 82 7.11 -0.52 -7.13
C ILE A 82 7.75 -1.88 -7.44
N GLY A 83 7.63 -2.38 -8.68
CA GLY A 83 8.24 -3.65 -9.09
C GLY A 83 7.34 -4.50 -9.99
N ALA A 84 7.96 -5.27 -10.88
CA ALA A 84 7.24 -6.08 -11.87
C ALA A 84 6.39 -7.20 -11.25
N GLU A 85 6.76 -7.68 -10.05
CA GLU A 85 6.00 -8.67 -9.30
C GLU A 85 4.62 -8.16 -8.89
N TYR A 86 4.45 -6.84 -8.71
CA TYR A 86 3.16 -6.25 -8.37
C TYR A 86 2.22 -6.10 -9.57
N ALA A 87 2.73 -6.29 -10.79
CA ALA A 87 2.04 -6.10 -12.06
C ALA A 87 1.63 -7.43 -12.75
N ARG A 88 1.73 -8.57 -12.06
CA ARG A 88 1.57 -9.90 -12.67
C ARG A 88 0.13 -10.27 -13.04
N ASP A 89 -0.84 -9.72 -12.32
CA ASP A 89 -2.26 -10.00 -12.53
C ASP A 89 -3.00 -8.68 -12.78
N VAL A 90 -3.08 -8.35 -14.06
CA VAL A 90 -3.76 -7.18 -14.61
C VAL A 90 -4.73 -7.68 -15.67
N SER A 91 -5.98 -7.27 -15.55
CA SER A 91 -7.04 -7.64 -16.50
C SER A 91 -7.80 -6.40 -16.95
N VAL A 92 -8.29 -6.45 -18.18
CA VAL A 92 -9.13 -5.40 -18.76
C VAL A 92 -10.44 -6.03 -19.22
N ARG A 93 -11.53 -5.29 -19.05
CA ARG A 93 -12.85 -5.68 -19.54
C ARG A 93 -13.65 -4.46 -19.91
N GLU A 94 -14.44 -4.57 -20.97
CA GLU A 94 -15.48 -3.60 -21.24
C GLU A 94 -16.69 -3.87 -20.33
N THR A 95 -17.30 -2.81 -19.83
CA THR A 95 -18.49 -2.84 -18.97
C THR A 95 -19.41 -1.69 -19.35
N ALA A 96 -20.65 -1.71 -18.87
CA ALA A 96 -21.52 -0.56 -18.91
C ALA A 96 -21.63 0.05 -17.52
N ALA A 97 -21.09 1.24 -17.32
CA ALA A 97 -21.29 2.01 -16.08
C ALA A 97 -22.38 3.05 -16.34
N LEU A 98 -23.51 2.95 -15.62
CA LEU A 98 -24.66 3.86 -15.80
C LEU A 98 -25.17 3.92 -17.26
N GLY A 99 -25.05 2.81 -18.01
CA GLY A 99 -25.44 2.74 -19.42
C GLY A 99 -24.41 3.31 -20.40
N VAL A 100 -23.25 3.77 -19.93
CA VAL A 100 -22.16 4.27 -20.77
C VAL A 100 -21.11 3.15 -20.93
N PRO A 101 -20.73 2.78 -22.17
CA PRO A 101 -19.61 1.88 -22.42
C PRO A 101 -18.36 2.40 -21.69
N THR A 102 -17.73 1.54 -20.90
CA THR A 102 -16.66 1.89 -19.97
C THR A 102 -15.64 0.78 -19.94
N MET A 103 -14.37 1.11 -20.12
CA MET A 103 -13.28 0.17 -19.88
C MET A 103 -12.97 0.11 -18.40
N GLU A 104 -12.85 -1.09 -17.87
CA GLU A 104 -12.45 -1.36 -16.49
C GLU A 104 -11.14 -2.16 -16.49
N VAL A 105 -10.15 -1.65 -15.77
CA VAL A 105 -8.89 -2.35 -15.51
C VAL A 105 -8.85 -2.77 -14.05
N THR A 106 -8.66 -4.06 -13.79
CA THR A 106 -8.54 -4.61 -12.45
C THR A 106 -7.15 -5.19 -12.24
N VAL A 107 -6.53 -4.82 -11.13
CA VAL A 107 -5.22 -5.33 -10.71
C VAL A 107 -5.37 -6.06 -9.39
N ARG A 108 -4.90 -7.31 -9.36
CA ARG A 108 -4.80 -8.11 -8.13
C ARG A 108 -3.34 -8.30 -7.79
N THR A 109 -2.95 -7.93 -6.58
CA THR A 109 -1.54 -7.89 -6.22
C THR A 109 -1.31 -8.12 -4.74
N THR A 110 -0.05 -8.15 -4.35
CA THR A 110 0.36 -8.38 -2.96
C THR A 110 -0.08 -7.21 -2.08
N LEU A 111 -0.76 -7.49 -0.98
CA LEU A 111 -0.99 -6.52 0.08
C LEU A 111 0.27 -6.46 0.97
N PRO A 112 1.04 -5.36 0.97
CA PRO A 112 2.29 -5.27 1.74
C PRO A 112 2.01 -5.21 3.25
N LEU A 113 2.57 -6.17 3.99
CA LEU A 113 2.46 -6.26 5.45
C LEU A 113 3.78 -5.96 6.16
N ILE A 114 4.91 -6.37 5.58
CA ILE A 114 6.26 -6.12 6.12
C ILE A 114 7.18 -5.74 4.97
N GLY A 115 7.57 -4.47 4.89
CA GLY A 115 8.15 -3.91 3.67
C GLY A 115 7.21 -4.15 2.49
N LEU A 116 7.73 -4.73 1.41
CA LEU A 116 6.97 -5.16 0.22
C LEU A 116 6.50 -6.64 0.30
N LEU A 117 6.86 -7.37 1.35
CA LEU A 117 6.36 -8.72 1.55
C LEU A 117 4.96 -8.68 2.15
N GLY A 118 4.11 -9.62 1.78
CA GLY A 118 2.77 -9.68 2.33
C GLY A 118 1.90 -10.76 1.70
N VAL A 119 0.59 -10.52 1.68
CA VAL A 119 -0.40 -11.52 1.25
C VAL A 119 -0.57 -11.43 -0.27
N PRO A 120 -0.19 -12.47 -1.04
CA PRO A 120 -0.43 -12.49 -2.48
C PRO A 120 -1.91 -12.35 -2.79
N SER A 121 -2.25 -11.54 -3.80
CA SER A 121 -3.64 -11.24 -4.17
C SER A 121 -4.50 -10.66 -3.02
N GLY A 122 -3.88 -10.16 -1.95
CA GLY A 122 -4.57 -9.54 -0.83
C GLY A 122 -4.99 -8.09 -1.10
N LEU A 123 -4.53 -7.49 -2.20
CA LEU A 123 -4.90 -6.15 -2.65
C LEU A 123 -5.53 -6.24 -4.04
N GLU A 124 -6.75 -5.72 -4.17
CA GLU A 124 -7.45 -5.58 -5.45
C GLU A 124 -7.86 -4.13 -5.64
N VAL A 125 -7.58 -3.58 -6.81
CA VAL A 125 -7.98 -2.23 -7.20
C VAL A 125 -8.54 -2.24 -8.62
N THR A 126 -9.37 -1.25 -8.90
CA THR A 126 -10.11 -1.17 -10.16
C THR A 126 -10.13 0.27 -10.65
N GLY A 127 -9.62 0.50 -11.86
CA GLY A 127 -9.70 1.76 -12.59
C GLY A 127 -10.79 1.68 -13.67
N ARG A 128 -11.45 2.81 -13.97
CA ARG A 128 -12.51 2.89 -14.97
C ARG A 128 -12.37 4.13 -15.83
N ALA A 129 -12.69 4.01 -17.11
CA ALA A 129 -12.78 5.14 -18.03
C ALA A 129 -13.90 4.91 -19.06
N PRO A 130 -14.75 5.91 -19.33
CA PRO A 130 -15.77 5.80 -20.37
C PRO A 130 -15.10 5.70 -21.75
N VAL A 131 -15.64 4.85 -22.62
CA VAL A 131 -15.14 4.68 -24.00
C VAL A 131 -15.41 5.96 -24.79
N GLU A 132 -14.41 6.43 -25.52
CA GLU A 132 -14.58 7.56 -26.43
C GLU A 132 -15.47 7.13 -27.62
N SER A 133 -16.73 7.53 -27.60
CA SER A 133 -17.57 7.51 -28.79
C SER A 133 -17.50 8.89 -29.45
N PHE A 134 -17.00 8.98 -30.69
CA PHE A 134 -17.14 10.18 -31.50
C PHE A 134 -18.63 10.42 -31.77
N THR A 135 -19.27 11.22 -30.92
CA THR A 135 -20.60 11.74 -31.23
C THR A 135 -20.40 12.84 -32.27
N GLU A 136 -20.49 12.47 -33.56
CA GLU A 136 -20.83 13.42 -34.61
C GLU A 136 -22.20 13.99 -34.27
N ALA A 137 -22.22 15.19 -33.69
CA ALA A 137 -23.45 15.94 -33.48
C ALA A 137 -23.97 16.39 -34.86
N GLY A 138 -25.01 15.71 -35.33
CA GLY A 138 -25.89 16.18 -36.40
C GLY A 138 -26.83 17.29 -35.94
#